data_AF-A0A2U1IJC2-F1
#
_entry.id   AF-A0A2U1IJC2-F1
#
_cell.length_a   1.000
_cell.length_b   1.000
_cell.length_c   1.000
_cell.angle_alpha   90.00
_cell.angle_beta   90.00
_cell.angle_gamma   90.00
#
_symmetry.space_group_name_H-M   'P 1'
#
loop_
_entity.id
_entity.type
_entity.pdbx_description
1 polymer ?
#
loop_
_entity_poly.entity_id
_entity_poly.type
_entity_poly.pdbx_seq_one_letter_code
_entity_poly.pdbx_strand_id
1 'polypeptide(L)'
;MQKEIGLAGRCGFALLAVAIVALPIALFAKAIEIEAFSAVAVVWLLVAAVMILGDSITEITLWKATIKRDVQAAKVARAEVEAVRDELRVAVKSLVDSTEIAFSMSLSVESPDEILERRARAVERLQEFAEPDPVKLREWREELKKLP
;
A
#
# COMPACT_ATOMS: atom_id res chain seq x y z
N MET A 1 -4.48 -32.19 -1.19
CA MET A 1 -4.63 -31.53 -2.51
C MET A 1 -3.46 -31.97 -3.39
N GLN A 2 -3.68 -32.90 -4.32
CA GLN A 2 -2.69 -33.16 -5.38
C GLN A 2 -2.66 -31.92 -6.29
N LYS A 3 -1.57 -31.15 -6.27
CA LYS A 3 -1.34 -30.08 -7.24
C LYS A 3 -1.26 -30.75 -8.61
N GLU A 4 -2.18 -30.42 -9.51
CA GLU A 4 -2.10 -30.88 -10.90
C GLU A 4 -0.82 -30.31 -11.51
N ILE A 5 0.14 -31.19 -11.79
CA ILE A 5 1.38 -30.83 -12.46
C ILE A 5 0.99 -30.31 -13.85
N GLY A 6 1.22 -29.02 -14.11
CA GLY A 6 0.94 -28.39 -15.39
C GLY A 6 1.70 -29.04 -16.56
N LEU A 7 1.33 -28.70 -17.79
CA LEU A 7 1.93 -29.27 -19.01
C LEU A 7 3.47 -29.19 -19.01
N ALA A 8 4.02 -28.06 -18.56
CA ALA A 8 5.46 -27.84 -18.45
C ALA A 8 6.13 -28.78 -17.43
N GLY A 9 5.51 -29.02 -16.27
CA GLY A 9 6.01 -29.97 -15.28
C GLY A 9 5.96 -31.41 -15.78
N ARG A 10 4.90 -31.80 -16.50
CA ARG A 10 4.81 -33.13 -17.14
C ARG A 10 5.91 -33.35 -18.19
N CYS A 11 6.20 -32.33 -19.01
CA CYS A 11 7.32 -32.35 -19.95
C CYS A 11 8.68 -32.38 -19.24
N GLY A 12 8.84 -31.66 -18.14
CA GLY A 12 10.04 -31.68 -17.29
C GLY A 12 10.30 -33.07 -16.70
N PHE A 13 9.27 -33.76 -16.21
CA PHE A 13 9.39 -35.15 -15.74
C PHE A 13 9.68 -36.14 -16.87
N ALA A 14 9.09 -35.95 -18.06
CA ALA A 14 9.39 -36.78 -19.22
C ALA A 14 10.86 -36.63 -19.68
N LEU A 15 11.37 -35.38 -19.70
CA LEU A 15 12.78 -35.10 -19.99
C LEU A 15 13.73 -35.66 -18.93
N LEU A 16 13.36 -35.56 -17.65
CA LEU A 16 14.09 -36.16 -16.55
C LEU A 16 14.16 -37.69 -16.70
N ALA A 17 13.05 -38.34 -17.05
CA ALA A 17 13.01 -39.78 -17.27
C ALA A 17 13.91 -40.22 -18.44
N VAL A 18 13.89 -39.48 -19.55
CA VAL A 18 14.80 -39.72 -20.69
C VAL A 18 16.25 -39.54 -20.27
N ALA A 19 16.56 -38.49 -19.51
CA ALA A 19 17.92 -38.22 -19.06
C ALA A 19 18.44 -39.27 -18.04
N ILE A 20 17.57 -39.84 -17.21
CA ILE A 20 17.96 -40.85 -16.21
C ILE A 20 18.05 -42.26 -16.82
N VAL A 21 17.29 -42.55 -17.89
CA VAL A 21 17.24 -43.90 -18.48
C VAL A 21 18.09 -43.99 -19.75
N ALA A 22 17.93 -43.08 -20.71
CA ALA A 22 18.57 -43.20 -22.02
C ALA A 22 20.06 -42.87 -21.98
N LEU A 23 20.48 -41.87 -21.21
CA LEU A 23 21.89 -41.47 -21.10
C LEU A 23 22.76 -42.58 -20.45
N PRO A 24 22.36 -43.23 -19.35
CA PRO A 24 23.12 -44.35 -18.81
C PRO A 24 23.17 -45.55 -19.77
N ILE A 25 22.08 -45.87 -20.47
CA ILE A 25 22.07 -46.93 -21.49
C ILE A 25 23.07 -46.62 -22.61
N ALA A 26 23.11 -45.37 -23.09
CA ALA A 26 24.08 -44.93 -24.10
C ALA A 26 25.54 -45.04 -23.61
N LEU A 27 25.79 -44.74 -22.33
CA LEU A 27 27.10 -44.90 -21.70
C LEU A 27 27.50 -46.38 -21.59
N PHE A 28 26.60 -47.25 -21.12
CA PHE A 28 26.86 -48.70 -21.02
C PHE A 28 27.00 -49.38 -22.38
N ALA A 29 26.34 -48.86 -23.41
CA ALA A 29 26.50 -49.29 -24.81
C ALA A 29 27.79 -48.75 -25.47
N LYS A 30 28.61 -47.97 -24.74
CA LYS A 30 29.82 -47.28 -25.24
C LYS A 30 29.55 -46.36 -26.45
N ALA A 31 28.32 -45.87 -26.60
CA ALA A 31 27.97 -44.94 -27.66
C ALA A 31 28.48 -43.52 -27.39
N ILE A 32 28.78 -43.21 -26.13
CA ILE A 32 29.28 -41.91 -25.66
C ILE A 32 30.41 -42.09 -24.64
N GLU A 33 31.34 -41.15 -24.62
CA GLU A 33 32.40 -41.08 -23.62
C GLU A 33 31.89 -40.49 -22.29
N ILE A 34 32.58 -40.81 -21.18
CA ILE A 34 32.19 -40.39 -19.83
C ILE A 34 32.12 -38.85 -19.71
N GLU A 35 33.02 -38.15 -20.37
CA GLU A 35 33.05 -36.68 -20.39
C GLU A 35 31.78 -36.12 -21.02
N ALA A 36 31.39 -36.64 -22.20
CA ALA A 36 30.17 -36.24 -22.89
C ALA A 36 28.91 -36.59 -22.09
N PHE A 37 28.88 -37.75 -21.43
CA PHE A 37 27.77 -38.13 -20.54
C PHE A 37 27.59 -37.12 -19.41
N SER A 38 28.68 -36.73 -18.73
CA SER A 38 28.61 -35.81 -17.59
C SER A 38 28.12 -34.42 -18.00
N ALA A 39 28.61 -33.88 -19.11
CA ALA A 39 28.21 -32.57 -19.60
C ALA A 39 26.73 -32.54 -20.02
N VAL A 40 26.30 -33.56 -20.77
CA VAL A 40 24.91 -33.64 -21.27
C VAL A 40 23.94 -33.91 -20.11
N ALA A 41 24.29 -34.78 -19.17
CA ALA A 41 23.46 -35.07 -18.00
C ALA A 41 23.23 -33.83 -17.12
N VAL A 42 24.27 -33.03 -16.85
CA VAL A 42 24.15 -31.82 -16.03
C VAL A 42 23.23 -30.78 -16.69
N VAL A 43 23.36 -30.56 -18.00
CA VAL A 43 22.51 -29.61 -18.74
C VAL A 43 21.05 -30.06 -18.73
N TRP A 44 20.77 -31.34 -19.01
CA TRP A 44 19.40 -31.85 -19.02
C TRP A 44 18.76 -31.89 -17.64
N LEU A 45 19.54 -32.17 -16.59
CA LEU A 45 19.06 -32.08 -15.21
C LEU A 45 18.69 -30.64 -14.83
N LEU A 46 19.50 -29.64 -15.23
CA LEU A 46 19.18 -28.23 -15.01
C LEU A 46 17.90 -27.80 -15.74
N VAL A 47 17.75 -28.19 -17.01
CA VAL A 47 16.54 -27.88 -17.80
C VAL A 47 15.31 -28.53 -17.17
N ALA A 48 15.38 -29.81 -16.79
CA ALA A 48 14.29 -30.50 -16.12
C ALA A 48 13.92 -29.85 -14.78
N ALA A 49 14.92 -29.46 -13.98
CA ALA A 49 14.70 -28.79 -12.70
C ALA A 49 13.99 -27.44 -12.88
N VAL A 50 14.40 -26.63 -13.86
CA VAL A 50 13.75 -25.33 -14.16
C VAL A 50 12.30 -25.53 -14.64
N MET A 51 12.04 -26.55 -15.46
CA MET A 51 10.68 -26.85 -15.94
C MET A 51 9.75 -27.39 -14.84
N ILE A 52 10.28 -28.12 -13.87
CA ILE A 52 9.52 -28.69 -12.74
C ILE A 52 9.29 -27.62 -11.66
N LEU A 53 10.30 -26.78 -11.36
CA LEU A 53 10.26 -25.76 -10.31
C LEU A 53 9.74 -24.39 -10.80
N GLY A 54 9.48 -24.23 -12.09
CA GLY A 54 8.97 -22.99 -12.69
C GLY A 54 7.69 -22.46 -12.04
N ASP A 55 6.87 -23.35 -11.47
CA ASP A 55 5.65 -22.96 -10.72
C ASP A 55 5.94 -22.12 -9.46
N SER A 56 7.15 -22.22 -8.88
CA SER A 56 7.57 -21.37 -7.76
C SER A 56 7.79 -19.91 -8.18
N ILE A 57 8.15 -19.65 -9.44
CA ILE A 57 8.28 -18.28 -9.96
C ILE A 57 6.88 -17.64 -10.09
N THR A 58 5.88 -18.43 -10.49
CA THR A 58 4.48 -18.01 -10.62
C THR A 58 3.88 -17.61 -9.27
N GLU A 59 4.19 -18.36 -8.20
CA GLU A 59 3.82 -17.98 -6.83
C GLU A 59 4.46 -16.65 -6.40
N ILE A 60 5.74 -16.43 -6.68
CA ILE A 60 6.42 -15.16 -6.37
C ILE A 60 5.78 -13.98 -7.13
N THR A 61 5.35 -14.18 -8.39
CA THR A 61 4.63 -13.14 -9.14
C THR A 61 3.22 -12.86 -8.60
N LEU A 62 2.51 -13.89 -8.10
CA LEU A 62 1.22 -13.70 -7.43
C LEU A 62 1.38 -12.87 -6.15
N TRP A 63 2.38 -13.17 -5.32
CA TRP A 63 2.69 -12.38 -4.13
C TRP A 63 3.04 -10.92 -4.47
N LYS A 64 3.84 -10.68 -5.52
CA LYS A 64 4.13 -9.32 -6.00
C LYS A 64 2.87 -8.56 -6.46
N ALA A 65 1.93 -9.25 -7.10
CA ALA A 65 0.67 -8.65 -7.53
C ALA A 65 -0.23 -8.29 -6.34
N THR A 66 -0.34 -9.17 -5.35
CA THR A 66 -1.09 -8.92 -4.11
C THR A 66 -0.51 -7.74 -3.33
N ILE A 67 0.82 -7.69 -3.16
CA ILE A 67 1.48 -6.56 -2.47
C ILE A 67 1.22 -5.23 -3.18
N LYS A 68 1.29 -5.19 -4.52
CA LYS A 68 0.98 -3.96 -5.28
C LYS A 68 -0.46 -3.51 -5.08
N ARG A 69 -1.41 -4.44 -5.05
CA ARG A 69 -2.83 -4.16 -4.81
C ARG A 69 -3.04 -3.60 -3.38
N ASP A 70 -2.41 -4.21 -2.39
CA ASP A 70 -2.55 -3.78 -1.00
C ASP A 70 -1.93 -2.39 -0.76
N VAL A 71 -0.76 -2.13 -1.37
CA VAL A 71 -0.14 -0.80 -1.34
C VAL A 71 -1.01 0.25 -2.03
N GLN A 72 -1.67 -0.10 -3.14
CA GLN A 72 -2.58 0.82 -3.83
C GLN A 72 -3.82 1.10 -2.98
N ALA A 73 -4.40 0.09 -2.34
CA ALA A 73 -5.53 0.26 -1.43
C ALA A 73 -5.17 1.16 -0.24
N ALA A 74 -3.99 0.97 0.36
CA ALA A 74 -3.50 1.82 1.44
C ALA A 74 -3.28 3.28 0.99
N LYS A 75 -2.79 3.51 -0.22
CA LYS A 75 -2.64 4.85 -0.79
C LYS A 75 -3.98 5.55 -1.03
N VAL A 76 -4.96 4.81 -1.56
CA VAL A 76 -6.31 5.34 -1.79
C VAL A 76 -6.97 5.69 -0.46
N ALA A 77 -6.93 4.80 0.52
CA ALA A 77 -7.46 5.07 1.86
C ALA A 77 -6.81 6.30 2.51
N ARG A 78 -5.48 6.45 2.36
CA ARG A 78 -4.79 7.65 2.86
C ARG A 78 -5.26 8.92 2.16
N ALA A 79 -5.41 8.90 0.84
CA ALA A 79 -5.90 10.05 0.08
C ALA A 79 -7.33 10.43 0.45
N GLU A 80 -8.21 9.45 0.65
CA GLU A 80 -9.58 9.66 1.12
C GLU A 80 -9.61 10.27 2.52
N VAL A 81 -8.78 9.77 3.45
CA VAL A 81 -8.67 10.35 4.80
C VAL A 81 -8.12 11.78 4.77
N GLU A 82 -7.14 12.08 3.91
CA GLU A 82 -6.63 13.43 3.74
C GLU A 82 -7.70 14.37 3.17
N ALA A 83 -8.49 13.92 2.19
CA ALA A 83 -9.61 14.69 1.63
C ALA A 83 -10.70 14.97 2.67
N VAL A 84 -11.12 13.96 3.44
CA VAL A 84 -12.10 14.11 4.52
C VAL A 84 -11.60 15.07 5.59
N ARG A 85 -10.31 15.00 5.95
CA ARG A 85 -9.70 15.93 6.91
C ARG A 85 -9.76 17.37 6.40
N ASP A 86 -9.47 17.59 5.12
CA ASP A 86 -9.46 18.92 4.55
C ASP A 86 -10.88 19.49 4.41
N GLU A 87 -11.88 18.67 4.09
CA GLU A 87 -13.30 19.05 4.17
C GLU A 87 -13.71 19.41 5.61
N LEU A 88 -13.25 18.64 6.60
CA LEU A 88 -13.49 18.93 8.02
C LEU A 88 -12.90 20.29 8.42
N ARG A 89 -11.72 20.64 7.93
CA ARG A 89 -11.11 21.96 8.20
C ARG A 89 -11.96 23.10 7.66
N VAL A 90 -12.49 22.96 6.44
CA VAL A 90 -13.38 23.96 5.84
C VAL A 90 -14.67 24.09 6.64
N ALA A 91 -15.27 22.97 7.06
CA ALA A 91 -16.47 22.98 7.89
C ALA A 91 -16.23 23.61 9.26
N VAL A 92 -15.10 23.29 9.92
CA VAL A 92 -14.72 23.89 11.20
C VAL A 92 -14.45 25.39 11.06
N LYS A 93 -13.80 25.83 9.98
CA LYS A 93 -13.59 27.25 9.69
C LYS A 93 -14.92 28.00 9.63
N SER A 94 -15.87 27.50 8.84
CA SER A 94 -17.23 28.06 8.73
C SER A 94 -17.96 28.06 10.08
N LEU A 95 -17.81 26.99 10.87
CA LEU A 95 -18.42 26.90 12.20
C LEU A 95 -17.85 27.95 13.16
N VAL A 96 -16.53 28.15 13.17
CA VAL A 96 -15.88 29.19 13.98
C VAL A 96 -16.36 30.58 13.57
N ASP A 97 -16.36 30.87 12.27
CA ASP A 97 -16.84 32.17 11.75
C ASP A 97 -18.30 32.42 12.18
N SER A 98 -19.17 31.42 12.02
CA SER A 98 -20.58 31.53 12.41
C SER A 98 -20.76 31.70 13.93
N THR A 99 -19.92 31.06 14.74
CA THR A 99 -19.97 31.15 16.21
C THR A 99 -19.46 32.49 16.70
N GLU A 100 -18.48 33.10 16.03
CA GLU A 100 -18.02 34.45 16.35
C GLU A 100 -19.03 35.51 15.94
N ILE A 101 -19.65 35.40 14.75
CA ILE A 101 -20.72 36.31 14.31
C ILE A 101 -21.94 36.20 15.25
N ALA A 102 -22.36 34.99 15.61
CA ALA A 102 -23.49 34.81 16.53
C ALA A 102 -23.18 35.40 17.92
N PHE A 103 -21.93 35.32 18.35
CA PHE A 103 -21.52 35.84 19.65
C PHE A 103 -21.37 37.36 19.66
N SER A 104 -20.85 37.95 18.58
CA SER A 104 -20.80 39.40 18.44
C SER A 104 -22.20 40.01 18.40
N MET A 105 -23.17 39.31 17.78
CA MET A 105 -24.59 39.66 17.89
C MET A 105 -25.16 39.45 19.30
N SER A 106 -24.63 38.49 20.08
CA SER A 106 -25.03 38.22 21.46
C SER A 106 -24.28 39.02 22.52
N LEU A 107 -23.40 39.97 22.15
CA LEU A 107 -22.69 40.89 23.05
C LEU A 107 -23.62 41.70 23.98
N SER A 108 -24.93 41.56 23.83
CA SER A 108 -25.96 42.11 24.73
C SER A 108 -26.21 41.26 25.99
N VAL A 109 -25.60 40.08 26.15
CA VAL A 109 -25.85 39.17 27.29
C VAL A 109 -24.62 39.05 28.18
N GLU A 110 -24.72 39.61 29.39
CA GLU A 110 -23.70 39.55 30.45
C GLU A 110 -23.41 38.08 30.81
N SER A 111 -22.34 37.54 30.23
CA SER A 111 -21.92 36.16 30.41
C SER A 111 -20.80 36.09 31.45
N PRO A 112 -20.84 35.16 32.43
CA PRO A 112 -19.78 34.99 33.42
C PRO A 112 -18.39 34.76 32.79
N ASP A 113 -17.35 35.35 33.37
CA ASP A 113 -15.97 35.31 32.86
C ASP A 113 -15.44 33.88 32.62
N GLU A 114 -15.82 32.91 33.46
CA GLU A 114 -15.39 31.51 33.32
C GLU A 114 -15.91 30.88 32.02
N ILE A 115 -17.11 31.26 31.57
CA ILE A 115 -17.71 30.76 30.32
C ILE A 115 -17.00 31.38 29.11
N LEU A 116 -16.64 32.66 29.21
CA LEU A 116 -15.89 33.38 28.18
C LEU A 116 -14.50 32.77 27.98
N GLU A 117 -13.79 32.46 29.06
CA GLU A 117 -12.48 31.80 28.97
C GLU A 117 -12.55 30.37 28.40
N ARG A 118 -13.57 29.59 28.79
CA ARG A 118 -13.75 28.24 28.24
C ARG A 118 -14.07 28.28 26.75
N ARG A 119 -14.91 29.22 26.31
CA ARG A 119 -15.22 29.46 24.90
C ARG A 119 -13.96 29.87 24.14
N ALA A 120 -13.22 30.87 24.61
CA ALA A 120 -12.00 31.34 23.97
C ALA A 120 -10.99 30.20 23.74
N ARG A 121 -10.78 29.35 24.76
CA ARG A 121 -9.92 28.16 24.66
C ARG A 121 -10.46 27.08 23.72
N ALA A 122 -11.76 26.98 23.53
CA ALA A 122 -12.36 26.04 22.58
C ALA A 122 -12.23 26.54 21.14
N VAL A 123 -12.51 27.82 20.92
CA VAL A 123 -12.37 28.49 19.61
C VAL A 123 -10.92 28.48 19.15
N GLU A 124 -9.97 28.79 20.04
CA GLU A 124 -8.54 28.79 19.70
C GLU A 124 -8.06 27.42 19.19
N ARG A 125 -8.47 26.34 19.87
CA ARG A 125 -8.16 24.96 19.45
C ARG A 125 -8.78 24.60 18.10
N LEU A 126 -10.00 25.06 17.83
CA LEU A 126 -10.67 24.83 16.56
C LEU A 126 -10.03 25.63 15.42
N GLN A 127 -9.59 26.86 15.69
CA GLN A 127 -8.87 27.69 14.72
C GLN A 127 -7.52 27.09 14.34
N GLU A 128 -6.73 26.62 15.32
CA GLU A 128 -5.45 25.93 15.07
C GLU A 128 -5.61 24.62 14.28
N PHE A 129 -6.71 23.90 14.50
CA PHE A 129 -7.03 22.70 13.73
C PHE A 129 -7.43 23.01 12.29
N ALA A 130 -8.25 24.05 12.10
CA ALA A 130 -8.78 24.47 10.81
C ALA A 130 -7.71 25.12 9.91
N GLU A 131 -6.85 25.96 10.48
CA GLU A 131 -5.76 26.64 9.74
C GLU A 131 -4.40 26.28 10.37
N PRO A 132 -3.68 25.29 9.80
CA PRO A 132 -2.39 24.87 10.32
C PRO A 132 -1.24 25.84 9.99
N ASP A 133 -1.41 26.77 9.05
CA ASP A 133 -0.41 27.78 8.72
C ASP A 133 -0.43 28.94 9.73
N PRO A 134 0.66 29.18 10.49
CA PRO A 134 0.70 30.20 11.54
C PRO A 134 0.65 31.64 11.01
N VAL A 135 0.88 31.87 9.72
CA VAL A 135 0.75 33.21 9.10
C VAL A 135 -0.72 33.47 8.78
N LYS A 136 -1.38 32.54 8.06
CA LYS A 136 -2.80 32.64 7.71
C LYS A 136 -3.72 32.60 8.93
N LEU A 137 -3.37 31.81 9.94
CA LEU A 137 -4.08 31.77 11.20
C LEU A 137 -4.08 33.14 11.90
N ARG A 138 -2.95 33.86 11.86
CA ARG A 138 -2.85 35.21 12.42
C ARG A 138 -3.70 36.21 11.63
N GLU A 139 -3.63 36.16 10.30
CA GLU A 139 -4.46 37.00 9.43
C GLU A 139 -5.95 36.77 9.69
N TRP A 140 -6.37 35.51 9.76
CA TRP A 140 -7.76 35.14 10.04
C TRP A 140 -8.22 35.57 11.45
N ARG A 141 -7.37 35.42 12.48
CA ARG A 141 -7.69 35.95 13.83
C ARG A 141 -7.88 37.47 13.82
N GLU A 142 -7.07 38.19 13.05
CA GLU A 142 -7.20 39.65 12.92
C GLU A 142 -8.44 40.05 12.10
N GLU A 143 -8.87 39.24 11.14
CA GLU A 143 -10.15 39.42 10.43
C GLU A 143 -11.35 39.19 11.36
N LEU A 144 -11.32 38.12 12.16
CA LEU A 144 -12.38 37.81 13.12
C LEU A 144 -12.57 38.91 14.17
N LYS A 145 -11.49 39.54 14.65
CA LYS A 145 -11.55 40.69 15.57
C LYS A 145 -12.19 41.94 14.97
N LYS A 146 -12.23 42.05 13.64
CA LYS A 146 -12.82 43.18 12.92
C LYS A 146 -14.29 42.95 12.59
N LEU A 147 -14.83 41.75 12.84
CA LEU A 147 -16.25 41.48 12.68
C LEU A 147 -17.04 42.28 13.75
N PRO A 148 -18.16 42.91 13.34
CA PRO A 148 -18.97 43.78 14.20
C PRO A 148 -19.67 43.00 15.32
#